data_AF-A0A940LDF2-F1
#
_entry.id   AF-A0A940LDF2-F1
#
_cell.length_a   1.000
_cell.length_b   1.000
_cell.length_c   1.000
_cell.angle_alpha   90.00
_cell.angle_beta   90.00
_cell.angle_gamma   90.00
#
_symmetry.space_group_name_H-M   'P 1'
#
loop_
_entity.id
_entity.type
_entity.pdbx_description
1 polymer ?
#
loop_
_entity_poly.entity_id
_entity_poly.type
_entity_poly.pdbx_seq_one_letter_code
_entity_poly.pdbx_strand_id
1 'polypeptide(L)'
;DSSYPAPQGTLMATLIKGILSFNLDWQFVLVGVFIAVTLELCGIKSLSFAVGTYLPLSTTLPIFIGGAVKGLVELREKRRGIKVAPEEEDLGKGNLFATGLVAGGALFGVIVAILTVFFEPAMKSINLEESLTHTMGEFGYYLLGVAFFAFMAFVLYRIASNRRDLPTANPDIANGK
;
A
#
# COMPACT_ATOMS: atom_id res chain seq x y z
N ASP A 1 8.07 15.00 26.32
CA ASP A 1 8.14 13.56 26.01
C ASP A 1 7.00 13.12 25.09
N SER A 2 7.28 13.10 23.79
CA SER A 2 6.39 12.52 22.77
C SER A 2 7.19 11.49 21.98
N SER A 3 7.49 10.37 22.65
CA SER A 3 8.18 9.21 22.07
C SER A 3 7.22 8.41 21.19
N TYR A 4 7.03 8.84 19.95
CA TYR A 4 6.73 7.93 18.85
C TYR A 4 7.92 7.96 17.89
N PRO A 5 9.05 7.32 18.24
CA PRO A 5 10.15 7.19 17.30
C PRO A 5 9.66 6.36 16.11
N ALA A 6 9.59 7.00 14.93
CA ALA A 6 9.36 6.28 13.69
C ALA A 6 10.46 5.20 13.56
N PRO A 7 10.12 3.90 13.43
CA PRO A 7 11.10 2.81 13.37
C PRO A 7 12.16 3.03 12.27
N GLN A 8 11.74 3.59 11.13
CA GLN A 8 12.65 4.00 10.06
C GLN A 8 13.60 5.14 10.46
N GLY A 9 13.13 6.11 11.25
CA GLY A 9 13.93 7.26 11.69
C GLY A 9 15.02 6.88 12.70
N THR A 10 14.70 6.00 13.65
CA THR A 10 15.67 5.53 14.66
C THR A 10 16.76 4.65 14.04
N LEU A 11 16.43 3.81 13.05
CA LEU A 11 17.42 3.00 12.33
C LEU A 11 18.35 3.87 11.48
N MET A 12 17.83 4.87 10.75
CA MET A 12 18.65 5.81 9.98
C MET A 12 19.57 6.62 10.89
N ALA A 13 19.07 7.09 12.04
CA ALA A 13 19.89 7.80 13.02
C ALA A 13 21.02 6.92 13.60
N THR A 14 20.76 5.63 13.82
CA THR A 14 21.75 4.67 14.34
C THR A 14 22.84 4.38 13.29
N LEU A 15 22.45 4.21 12.02
CA LEU A 15 23.38 4.07 10.90
C LEU A 15 24.28 5.30 10.74
N ILE A 16 23.68 6.51 10.71
CA ILE A 16 24.43 7.76 10.55
C ILE A 16 25.40 7.97 11.71
N LYS A 17 24.95 7.75 12.96
CA LYS A 17 25.82 7.83 14.15
C LYS A 17 26.93 6.79 14.11
N GLY A 18 26.66 5.56 13.66
CA GLY A 18 27.66 4.50 13.50
C GLY A 18 28.72 4.84 12.45
N ILE A 19 28.31 5.41 11.32
CA ILE A 19 29.21 5.86 10.25
C ILE A 19 30.07 7.05 10.73
N LEU A 20 29.46 8.07 11.34
CA LEU A 20 30.19 9.25 11.83
C LEU A 20 31.14 8.95 12.99
N SER A 21 30.81 7.97 13.84
CA SER A 21 31.63 7.59 14.99
C SER A 21 32.68 6.52 14.68
N PHE A 22 32.77 6.07 13.41
CA PHE A 22 33.59 4.91 12.99
C PHE A 22 33.37 3.62 13.81
N ASN A 23 32.29 3.55 14.60
CA ASN A 23 31.94 2.42 15.48
C ASN A 23 30.86 1.53 14.83
N LEU A 24 30.78 1.55 13.50
CA LEU A 24 29.90 0.66 12.77
C LEU A 24 30.55 -0.72 12.72
N ASP A 25 29.81 -1.75 13.10
CA ASP A 25 30.27 -3.13 13.00
C ASP A 25 30.30 -3.54 11.51
N TRP A 26 31.45 -3.26 10.87
CA TRP A 26 31.71 -3.46 9.45
C TRP A 26 31.52 -4.91 9.00
N GLN A 27 31.55 -5.87 9.93
CA GLN A 27 31.26 -7.27 9.66
C GLN A 27 29.82 -7.43 9.19
N PHE A 28 28.85 -6.77 9.84
CA PHE A 28 27.44 -6.83 9.43
C PHE A 28 27.18 -6.11 8.11
N VAL A 29 27.92 -5.03 7.82
CA VAL A 29 27.83 -4.32 6.54
C VAL A 29 28.32 -5.19 5.39
N LEU A 30 29.49 -5.84 5.56
CA LEU A 30 30.04 -6.75 4.55
C LEU A 30 29.14 -7.96 4.32
N VAL A 31 28.55 -8.54 5.37
CA VAL A 31 27.55 -9.60 5.23
C VAL A 31 26.34 -9.14 4.40
N GLY A 32 25.83 -7.93 4.67
CA GLY A 32 24.73 -7.34 3.89
C GLY A 32 25.07 -7.16 2.41
N VAL A 33 26.30 -6.71 2.10
CA VAL A 33 26.80 -6.58 0.72
C VAL A 33 26.91 -7.94 0.04
N PHE A 34 27.43 -8.96 0.72
CA PHE A 34 27.51 -10.32 0.18
C PHE A 34 26.13 -10.91 -0.12
N ILE A 35 25.16 -10.71 0.76
CA ILE A 35 23.77 -11.13 0.55
C ILE A 35 23.18 -10.40 -0.66
N ALA A 36 23.38 -9.08 -0.75
CA ALA A 36 22.90 -8.29 -1.88
C ALA A 36 23.48 -8.76 -3.22
N VAL A 37 24.79 -9.02 -3.28
CA VAL A 37 25.46 -9.55 -4.48
C VAL A 37 24.93 -10.94 -4.83
N THR A 38 24.75 -11.82 -3.84
CA THR A 38 24.20 -13.17 -4.07
C THR A 38 22.79 -13.10 -4.65
N LEU A 39 21.94 -12.23 -4.10
CA LEU A 39 20.56 -12.01 -4.60
C LEU A 39 20.55 -11.45 -6.03
N GLU A 40 21.43 -10.49 -6.33
CA GLU A 40 21.55 -9.89 -7.66
C GLU A 40 22.00 -10.94 -8.69
N LEU A 41 22.92 -11.83 -8.32
CA LEU A 41 23.34 -12.97 -9.15
C LEU A 41 22.22 -14.00 -9.36
N CYS A 42 21.32 -14.17 -8.38
CA CYS A 42 20.11 -14.97 -8.53
C CYS A 42 19.00 -14.27 -9.36
N GLY A 43 19.24 -13.04 -9.85
CA GLY A 43 18.25 -12.25 -10.60
C GLY A 43 17.12 -11.68 -9.73
N ILE A 44 17.28 -11.69 -8.40
CA ILE A 44 16.31 -11.13 -7.46
C ILE A 44 16.79 -9.74 -7.04
N LYS A 45 15.93 -8.73 -7.20
CA LYS A 45 16.27 -7.35 -6.79
C LYS A 45 16.47 -7.29 -5.27
N SER A 46 17.71 -7.11 -4.83
CA SER A 46 18.10 -7.06 -3.40
C SER A 46 17.28 -6.05 -2.58
N LEU A 47 16.92 -4.91 -3.18
CA LEU A 47 16.13 -3.86 -2.54
C LEU A 47 14.73 -4.35 -2.11
N SER A 48 14.00 -5.02 -2.99
CA SER A 48 12.64 -5.50 -2.69
C SER A 48 12.67 -6.60 -1.63
N PHE A 49 13.71 -7.43 -1.63
CA PHE A 49 13.93 -8.44 -0.60
C PHE A 49 14.19 -7.82 0.77
N ALA A 50 15.09 -6.84 0.87
CA ALA A 50 15.40 -6.15 2.11
C ALA A 50 14.20 -5.39 2.70
N VAL A 51 13.36 -4.78 1.86
CA VAL A 51 12.12 -4.15 2.31
C VAL A 51 11.13 -5.22 2.80
N GLY A 52 11.01 -6.35 2.10
CA GLY A 52 10.12 -7.44 2.49
C GLY A 52 10.48 -8.09 3.83
N THR A 53 11.77 -8.26 4.13
CA THR A 53 12.24 -8.82 5.41
C THR A 53 12.10 -7.86 6.59
N TYR A 54 12.03 -6.55 6.30
CA TYR A 54 11.88 -5.52 7.33
C TYR A 54 10.42 -5.35 7.81
N LEU A 55 9.42 -5.68 6.99
CA LEU A 55 8.02 -5.53 7.38
C LEU A 55 7.48 -6.77 8.12
N PRO A 56 6.66 -6.58 9.19
CA PRO A 56 5.96 -7.68 9.86
C PRO A 56 5.09 -8.49 8.88
N LEU A 57 5.04 -9.81 9.05
CA LEU A 57 4.22 -10.68 8.19
C LEU A 57 2.73 -10.28 8.18
N SER A 58 2.22 -9.71 9.27
CA SER A 58 0.85 -9.20 9.35
C SER A 58 0.58 -8.04 8.38
N THR A 59 1.59 -7.22 8.05
CA THR A 59 1.44 -6.08 7.12
C THR A 59 1.90 -6.40 5.71
N THR A 60 2.79 -7.38 5.52
CA THR A 60 3.19 -7.83 4.19
C THR A 60 2.12 -8.68 3.49
N LEU A 61 1.29 -9.42 4.22
CA LEU A 61 0.22 -10.24 3.65
C LEU A 61 -0.80 -9.43 2.82
N PRO A 62 -1.38 -8.32 3.33
CA PRO A 62 -2.26 -7.47 2.50
C PRO A 62 -1.57 -6.89 1.27
N ILE A 63 -0.30 -6.47 1.40
CA ILE A 63 0.51 -5.93 0.29
C ILE A 63 0.72 -7.03 -0.77
N PHE A 64 1.04 -8.25 -0.33
CA PHE A 64 1.22 -9.40 -1.20
C PHE A 64 -0.09 -9.77 -1.92
N ILE A 65 -1.22 -9.79 -1.20
CA ILE A 65 -2.54 -10.05 -1.80
C ILE A 65 -2.87 -8.99 -2.86
N GLY A 66 -2.61 -7.70 -2.58
CA GLY A 66 -2.77 -6.63 -3.56
C GLY A 66 -1.92 -6.84 -4.81
N GLY A 67 -0.65 -7.21 -4.65
CA GLY A 67 0.25 -7.56 -5.76
C GLY A 67 -0.21 -8.79 -6.54
N ALA A 68 -0.69 -9.83 -5.86
CA ALA A 68 -1.22 -11.05 -6.48
C ALA A 68 -2.48 -10.77 -7.31
N VAL A 69 -3.38 -9.92 -6.81
CA VAL A 69 -4.57 -9.46 -7.57
C VAL A 69 -4.16 -8.67 -8.81
N LYS A 70 -3.19 -7.74 -8.68
CA LYS A 70 -2.64 -7.01 -9.84
C LYS A 70 -2.06 -7.96 -10.87
N GLY A 71 -1.22 -8.91 -10.46
CA GLY A 71 -0.62 -9.91 -11.35
C GLY A 71 -1.67 -10.80 -12.03
N LEU A 72 -2.76 -11.15 -11.34
CA LEU A 72 -3.86 -11.91 -11.93
C LEU A 72 -4.63 -11.10 -12.98
N VAL A 73 -4.84 -9.80 -12.75
CA VAL A 73 -5.46 -8.89 -13.72
C VAL A 73 -4.57 -8.75 -14.96
N GLU A 74 -3.26 -8.52 -14.76
CA GLU A 74 -2.29 -8.39 -15.85
C GLU A 74 -2.18 -9.68 -16.69
N LEU A 75 -2.19 -10.85 -16.03
CA LEU A 75 -2.21 -12.14 -16.71
C LEU A 75 -3.49 -12.32 -17.56
N ARG A 76 -4.64 -11.84 -17.07
CA ARG A 76 -5.91 -11.87 -17.80
C ARG A 76 -5.91 -10.91 -18.99
N GLU A 77 -5.23 -9.78 -18.89
CA GLU A 77 -5.08 -8.79 -19.97
C GLU A 77 -4.15 -9.30 -21.07
N LYS A 78 -3.01 -9.88 -20.69
CA LYS A 78 -2.09 -10.58 -21.60
C LYS A 78 -2.80 -11.69 -22.39
N ARG A 79 -3.65 -12.50 -21.74
CA ARG A 79 -4.45 -13.55 -22.42
C ARG A 79 -5.51 -13.00 -23.39
N ARG A 80 -5.98 -11.77 -23.21
CA ARG A 80 -6.96 -11.12 -24.09
C ARG A 80 -6.31 -10.31 -25.22
N GLY A 81 -4.98 -10.38 -25.36
CA GLY A 81 -4.24 -9.68 -26.42
C GLY A 81 -4.18 -8.16 -26.25
N ILE A 82 -4.56 -7.65 -25.08
CA ILE A 82 -4.53 -6.21 -24.78
C ILE A 82 -3.11 -5.88 -24.33
N LYS A 83 -2.35 -5.20 -25.19
CA LYS A 83 -1.07 -4.60 -24.81
C LYS A 83 -1.37 -3.21 -24.27
N VAL A 84 -1.41 -3.07 -22.95
CA VAL A 84 -1.44 -1.77 -22.28
C VAL A 84 0.00 -1.26 -22.22
N ALA A 85 0.24 -0.02 -22.62
CA ALA A 85 1.55 0.59 -22.46
C ALA A 85 1.83 0.80 -20.96
N PRO A 86 3.08 0.61 -20.48
CA PRO A 86 3.40 0.72 -19.05
C PRO A 86 3.01 2.09 -18.44
N GLU A 87 3.04 3.15 -19.24
CA GLU A 87 2.61 4.51 -18.85
C GLU A 87 1.08 4.62 -18.60
N GLU A 88 0.27 3.89 -19.36
CA GLU A 88 -1.19 3.80 -19.15
C GLU A 88 -1.55 2.89 -17.98
N GLU A 89 -0.66 1.96 -17.60
CA GLU A 89 -0.83 1.09 -16.44
C GLU A 89 -0.59 1.86 -15.12
N ASP A 90 0.45 2.71 -15.09
CA ASP A 90 0.74 3.59 -13.95
C ASP A 90 -0.32 4.70 -13.80
N LEU A 91 -0.89 5.19 -14.90
CA LEU A 91 -2.05 6.09 -14.91
C LEU A 91 -3.39 5.34 -14.94
N GLY A 92 -3.35 4.02 -14.74
CA GLY A 92 -4.54 3.18 -14.76
C GLY A 92 -5.55 3.63 -13.72
N LYS A 93 -6.84 3.59 -14.08
CA LYS A 93 -7.96 3.97 -13.19
C LYS A 93 -7.90 3.27 -11.82
N GLY A 94 -7.32 2.07 -11.75
CA GLY A 94 -7.10 1.33 -10.51
C GLY A 94 -6.04 1.99 -9.59
N ASN A 95 -4.91 2.42 -10.15
CA ASN A 95 -3.86 3.11 -9.38
C ASN A 95 -4.33 4.50 -8.92
N LEU A 96 -5.04 5.24 -9.78
CA LEU A 96 -5.62 6.53 -9.43
C LEU A 96 -6.69 6.42 -8.32
N PHE A 97 -7.52 5.38 -8.37
CA PHE A 97 -8.50 5.13 -7.31
C PHE A 97 -7.86 4.67 -6.00
N ALA A 98 -6.82 3.82 -6.07
CA ALA A 98 -6.09 3.37 -4.88
C ALA A 98 -5.37 4.55 -4.18
N THR A 99 -4.67 5.39 -4.94
CA THR A 99 -4.01 6.60 -4.40
C THR A 99 -5.04 7.60 -3.87
N GLY A 100 -6.19 7.76 -4.55
CA GLY A 100 -7.32 8.55 -4.05
C GLY A 100 -7.90 8.04 -2.72
N LEU A 101 -8.04 6.73 -2.54
CA LEU A 101 -8.47 6.11 -1.28
C LEU A 101 -7.45 6.31 -0.16
N VAL A 102 -6.15 6.16 -0.45
CA VAL A 102 -5.08 6.39 0.54
C VAL A 102 -5.06 7.86 0.97
N ALA A 103 -5.13 8.79 0.02
CA ALA A 103 -5.18 10.22 0.30
C ALA A 103 -6.46 10.62 1.07
N GLY A 104 -7.61 10.08 0.67
CA GLY A 104 -8.89 10.30 1.35
C GLY A 104 -8.88 9.77 2.79
N GLY A 105 -8.31 8.58 3.02
CA GLY A 105 -8.14 8.02 4.37
C GLY A 105 -7.25 8.88 5.26
N ALA A 106 -6.14 9.39 4.73
CA ALA A 106 -5.25 10.29 5.46
C ALA A 106 -5.95 11.62 5.81
N LEU A 107 -6.64 12.24 4.85
CA LEU A 107 -7.40 13.48 5.08
C LEU A 107 -8.53 13.28 6.10
N PHE A 108 -9.29 12.18 5.99
CA PHE A 108 -10.34 11.87 6.94
C PHE A 108 -9.79 11.62 8.34
N GLY A 109 -8.65 10.93 8.47
CA GLY A 109 -7.97 10.73 9.75
C GLY A 109 -7.57 12.04 10.42
N VAL A 110 -7.06 13.02 9.66
CA VAL A 110 -6.73 14.36 10.19
C VAL A 110 -8.00 15.11 10.62
N ILE A 111 -9.06 15.07 9.80
CA ILE A 111 -10.35 15.70 10.14
C ILE A 111 -10.92 15.10 11.44
N VAL A 112 -10.91 13.77 11.57
CA VAL A 112 -11.38 13.06 12.77
C VAL A 112 -10.53 13.43 13.99
N ALA A 113 -9.21 13.52 13.86
CA ALA A 113 -8.33 13.94 14.96
C ALA A 113 -8.67 15.36 15.44
N ILE A 114 -8.88 16.30 14.52
CA ILE A 114 -9.28 17.68 14.85
C ILE A 114 -10.66 17.67 15.53
N LEU A 115 -11.66 16.99 14.95
CA LEU A 115 -13.00 16.91 15.53
C LEU A 115 -13.00 16.28 16.92
N THR A 116 -12.15 15.29 17.17
CA THR A 116 -12.00 14.67 18.49
C THR A 116 -11.48 15.67 19.52
N VAL A 117 -10.49 16.48 19.18
CA VAL A 117 -9.90 17.48 20.09
C VAL A 117 -10.89 18.62 20.42
N PHE A 118 -11.70 19.06 19.46
CA PHE A 118 -12.61 20.20 19.66
C PHE A 118 -14.04 19.82 20.07
N PHE A 119 -14.49 18.59 19.78
CA PHE A 119 -15.86 18.13 19.98
C PHE A 119 -15.92 16.74 20.65
N GLU A 120 -15.19 16.56 21.76
CA GLU A 120 -15.20 15.31 22.55
C GLU A 120 -16.61 14.73 22.86
N PRO A 121 -17.59 15.51 23.37
CA PRO A 121 -18.89 14.93 23.72
C PRO A 121 -19.70 14.49 22.48
N ALA A 122 -19.53 15.16 21.34
CA ALA A 122 -20.20 14.78 20.10
C ALA A 122 -19.57 13.53 19.47
N MET A 123 -18.24 13.43 19.46
CA MET A 123 -17.53 12.23 18.96
C MET A 123 -17.83 10.99 19.80
N LYS A 124 -17.97 11.14 21.12
CA LYS A 124 -18.34 10.02 22.01
C LYS A 124 -19.75 9.49 21.75
N SER A 125 -20.68 10.33 21.29
CA SER A 125 -22.04 9.91 20.90
C SER A 125 -22.12 9.24 19.52
N ILE A 126 -21.16 9.55 18.63
CA ILE A 126 -21.06 8.99 17.28
C ILE A 126 -20.18 7.73 17.25
N ASN A 127 -19.39 7.49 18.31
CA ASN A 127 -18.61 6.27 18.47
C ASN A 127 -19.52 5.04 18.60
N LEU A 128 -19.88 4.48 17.44
CA LEU A 128 -20.59 3.20 17.33
C LEU A 128 -19.74 2.02 17.77
N GLU A 129 -18.44 2.20 18.01
CA GLU A 129 -17.50 1.14 18.42
C GLU A 129 -17.99 0.40 19.68
N GLU A 130 -18.41 1.13 20.71
CA GLU A 130 -18.86 0.52 21.97
C GLU A 130 -20.20 -0.21 21.79
N SER A 131 -21.10 0.31 20.94
CA SER A 131 -22.40 -0.31 20.63
C SER A 131 -22.28 -1.54 19.73
N LEU A 132 -21.39 -1.51 18.72
CA LEU A 132 -21.13 -2.63 17.82
C LEU A 132 -20.40 -3.77 18.52
N THR A 133 -19.40 -3.45 19.33
CA THR A 133 -18.60 -4.45 20.08
C THR A 133 -19.46 -5.16 21.11
N HIS A 134 -20.39 -4.44 21.76
CA HIS A 134 -21.31 -5.01 22.74
C HIS A 134 -22.44 -5.87 22.11
N THR A 135 -22.83 -5.60 20.86
CA THR A 135 -23.91 -6.33 20.18
C THR A 135 -23.41 -7.53 19.37
N MET A 136 -22.19 -7.46 18.81
CA MET A 136 -21.64 -8.49 17.91
C MET A 136 -20.47 -9.29 18.51
N GLY A 137 -19.94 -8.89 19.67
CA GLY A 137 -18.75 -9.47 20.27
C GLY A 137 -17.46 -9.09 19.54
N GLU A 138 -16.32 -9.22 20.22
CA GLU A 138 -14.98 -8.88 19.70
C GLU A 138 -14.69 -9.59 18.37
N PHE A 139 -15.10 -10.86 18.26
CA PHE A 139 -14.97 -11.66 17.03
C PHE A 139 -15.86 -11.16 15.88
N GLY A 140 -17.07 -10.68 16.17
CA GLY A 140 -17.98 -10.13 15.16
C GLY A 140 -17.49 -8.81 14.60
N TYR A 141 -16.84 -7.98 15.43
CA TYR A 141 -16.21 -6.74 14.99
C TYR A 141 -15.06 -6.99 14.00
N TYR A 142 -14.17 -7.94 14.31
CA TYR A 142 -13.11 -8.34 13.39
C TYR A 142 -13.66 -8.91 12.07
N LEU A 143 -14.70 -9.74 12.14
CA LEU A 143 -15.33 -10.31 10.94
C LEU A 143 -15.96 -9.23 10.05
N LEU A 144 -16.60 -8.24 10.65
CA LEU A 144 -17.17 -7.09 9.93
C LEU A 144 -16.07 -6.27 9.23
N GLY A 145 -14.95 -6.03 9.91
CA GLY A 145 -13.79 -5.34 9.33
C GLY A 145 -13.21 -6.10 8.13
N VAL A 146 -13.05 -7.41 8.24
CA VAL A 146 -12.61 -8.28 7.12
C VAL A 146 -13.62 -8.27 5.98
N ALA A 147 -14.92 -8.29 6.28
CA ALA A 147 -15.98 -8.21 5.27
C ALA A 147 -15.97 -6.87 4.52
N PHE A 148 -15.78 -5.75 5.21
CA PHE A 148 -15.61 -4.44 4.59
C PHE A 148 -14.36 -4.35 3.72
N PHE A 149 -13.24 -4.89 4.20
CA PHE A 149 -12.01 -4.97 3.43
C PHE A 149 -12.19 -5.82 2.17
N ALA A 150 -12.83 -6.98 2.29
CA ALA A 150 -13.15 -7.86 1.16
C ALA A 150 -14.11 -7.18 0.16
N PHE A 151 -15.12 -6.46 0.65
CA PHE A 151 -16.03 -5.67 -0.17
C PHE A 151 -15.29 -4.59 -0.95
N MET A 152 -14.39 -3.84 -0.29
CA MET A 152 -13.56 -2.83 -0.93
C MET A 152 -12.63 -3.44 -1.99
N ALA A 153 -11.99 -4.57 -1.68
CA ALA A 153 -11.16 -5.31 -2.63
C ALA A 153 -11.97 -5.80 -3.84
N PHE A 154 -13.21 -6.26 -3.62
CA PHE A 154 -14.12 -6.67 -4.68
C PHE A 154 -14.58 -5.48 -5.55
N VAL A 155 -14.89 -4.33 -4.94
CA VAL A 155 -15.24 -3.11 -5.66
C VAL A 155 -14.06 -2.64 -6.52
N LEU A 156 -12.85 -2.65 -5.98
CA LEU A 156 -11.61 -2.36 -6.72
C LEU A 156 -11.44 -3.30 -7.92
N TYR A 157 -11.58 -4.61 -7.69
CA TYR A 157 -11.50 -5.61 -8.75
C TYR A 157 -12.55 -5.37 -9.84
N ARG A 158 -13.79 -5.06 -9.45
CA ARG A 158 -14.89 -4.78 -10.37
C ARG A 158 -14.65 -3.50 -11.17
N ILE A 159 -14.18 -2.42 -10.54
CA ILE A 159 -13.89 -1.15 -11.22
C ILE A 159 -12.73 -1.32 -12.20
N ALA A 160 -11.66 -2.03 -11.79
CA ALA A 160 -10.52 -2.34 -12.66
C ALA A 160 -10.93 -3.22 -13.85
N SER A 161 -11.81 -4.21 -13.65
CA SER A 161 -12.19 -5.15 -14.70
C SER A 161 -13.25 -4.63 -15.69
N ASN A 162 -13.96 -3.53 -15.38
CA ASN A 162 -15.23 -3.21 -16.08
C ASN A 162 -15.21 -1.95 -16.96
N ARG A 163 -14.06 -1.30 -17.20
CA ARG A 163 -13.99 -0.16 -18.13
C ARG A 163 -12.79 -0.25 -19.07
N ARG A 164 -12.96 -1.03 -20.14
CA ARG A 164 -12.03 -1.17 -21.28
C ARG A 164 -12.45 -0.36 -22.49
N ASP A 165 -13.19 0.71 -22.26
CA ASP A 165 -13.66 1.58 -23.35
C ASP A 165 -12.98 2.94 -23.13
N LEU A 166 -11.70 3.00 -23.48
CA LEU A 166 -11.11 4.27 -23.90
C LEU A 166 -11.46 4.40 -25.39
N PRO A 167 -12.07 5.52 -25.83
CA PRO A 167 -12.25 5.79 -27.24
C PRO A 167 -10.88 5.70 -27.90
N THR A 168 -10.79 4.90 -28.97
CA THR A 168 -9.67 4.96 -29.92
C THR A 168 -9.37 6.43 -30.18
N ALA A 169 -8.15 6.87 -29.86
CA ALA A 169 -7.67 8.17 -30.29
C ALA A 169 -7.97 8.28 -31.79
N ASN A 170 -8.79 9.26 -32.13
CA ASN A 170 -9.30 9.47 -33.48
C ASN A 170 -8.10 9.63 -34.44
N PRO A 171 -7.91 8.73 -35.43
CA PRO A 171 -6.84 8.88 -36.41
C PRO A 171 -7.04 10.11 -37.34
N ASP A 172 -8.19 10.77 -37.30
CA ASP A 172 -8.52 11.88 -38.20
C ASP A 172 -7.91 13.24 -37.80
N ILE A 173 -7.22 13.37 -36.66
CA ILE A 173 -6.51 14.62 -36.30
C ILE A 173 -5.05 14.62 -36.79
N ALA A 174 -4.52 13.46 -37.21
CA ALA A 174 -3.15 13.39 -37.76
C ALA A 174 -3.08 13.65 -39.28
N ASN A 175 -4.23 13.71 -39.96
CA ASN A 175 -4.27 13.87 -41.42
C ASN A 175 -5.48 14.71 -41.86
N GLY A 176 -5.52 15.96 -41.43
CA GLY A 176 -6.57 16.91 -41.79
C GLY A 176 -5.95 18.24 -42.23
N LYS A 177 -5.89 18.43 -43.55
CA LYS A 177 -5.89 19.67 -44.33
C LYS A 177 -5.73 21.00 -43.60
#